data_AF-A0A8T4SXA1-F1
#
_entry.id   AF-A0A8T4SXA1-F1
#
_cell.length_a   1.000
_cell.length_b   1.000
_cell.length_c   1.000
_cell.angle_alpha   90.00
_cell.angle_beta   90.00
_cell.angle_gamma   90.00
#
_symmetry.space_group_name_H-M   'P 1'
#
loop_
_entity.id
_entity.type
_entity.pdbx_description
1 polymer ?
#
loop_
_entity_poly.entity_id
_entity_poly.type
_entity_poly.pdbx_seq_one_letter_code
_entity_poly.pdbx_strand_id
1 'polypeptide(L)'
;PTTGAAAINTSYIPQTDTCRDGLKNGAESDVDCGGSCGVCAPDKICTRNSDCSTGFCNSQYRCGFQNLQPLQSSTVPQNLSADTARQDCPIVECPAAVQPTYNFSWLYALLIINMAITLLLLIYLAVKNAGSPKQRQEAHDEEEHQLKEYVQQCLSRGYQKEQIHETLKNAGWPEEEIVKVL
;
A
#
# COMPACT_ATOMS: atom_id res chain seq x y z
N PRO A 1 -68.94 -8.17 -18.21
CA PRO A 1 -67.89 -7.12 -18.15
C PRO A 1 -67.09 -7.23 -16.85
N THR A 2 -65.82 -7.52 -17.01
CA THR A 2 -64.87 -8.11 -16.06
C THR A 2 -64.41 -7.18 -14.95
N THR A 3 -64.38 -7.69 -13.72
CA THR A 3 -63.70 -7.15 -12.54
C THR A 3 -62.19 -7.16 -12.76
N GLY A 4 -61.59 -5.99 -12.96
CA GLY A 4 -60.13 -5.84 -13.09
C GLY A 4 -59.50 -5.46 -11.76
N ALA A 5 -58.82 -6.40 -11.12
CA ALA A 5 -57.91 -6.12 -10.02
C ALA A 5 -56.73 -5.30 -10.55
N ALA A 6 -56.54 -4.09 -10.04
CA ALA A 6 -55.39 -3.26 -10.34
C ALA A 6 -54.14 -3.90 -9.72
N ALA A 7 -53.23 -4.38 -10.57
CA ALA A 7 -51.91 -4.82 -10.15
C ALA A 7 -51.11 -3.61 -9.67
N ILE A 8 -50.88 -3.53 -8.36
CA ILE A 8 -49.85 -2.64 -7.80
C ILE A 8 -48.50 -3.16 -8.30
N ASN A 9 -47.84 -2.40 -9.17
CA ASN A 9 -46.47 -2.67 -9.56
C ASN A 9 -45.58 -2.38 -8.33
N THR A 10 -45.21 -3.44 -7.60
CA THR A 10 -44.41 -3.37 -6.37
C THR A 10 -42.94 -2.96 -6.59
N SER A 11 -42.57 -2.43 -7.76
CA SER A 11 -41.18 -2.10 -8.08
C SER A 11 -40.71 -0.73 -7.57
N TYR A 12 -41.56 0.05 -6.90
CA TYR A 12 -41.12 1.23 -6.16
C TYR A 12 -41.67 1.15 -4.74
N ILE A 13 -40.98 0.38 -3.90
CA ILE A 13 -41.12 0.54 -2.45
C ILE A 13 -40.48 1.89 -2.16
N PRO A 14 -41.24 2.93 -1.74
CA PRO A 14 -40.63 4.15 -1.26
C PRO A 14 -39.67 3.72 -0.15
N GLN A 15 -38.37 3.92 -0.38
CA GLN A 15 -37.36 3.56 0.60
C GLN A 15 -37.52 4.53 1.75
N THR A 16 -38.38 4.17 2.69
CA THR A 16 -38.62 4.92 3.92
C THR A 16 -37.34 4.88 4.73
N ASP A 17 -36.94 6.03 5.27
CA ASP A 17 -35.71 6.13 6.06
C ASP A 17 -35.82 5.25 7.30
N THR A 18 -35.05 4.16 7.34
CA THR A 18 -35.03 3.22 8.48
C THR A 18 -33.67 3.29 9.16
N CYS A 19 -33.51 4.32 9.99
CA CYS A 19 -32.27 4.74 10.63
C CYS A 19 -31.54 3.75 11.57
N ARG A 20 -31.92 2.47 11.63
CA ARG A 20 -31.32 1.41 12.49
C ARG A 20 -31.49 -0.01 11.91
N ASP A 21 -31.70 -0.14 10.61
CA ASP A 21 -31.92 -1.44 9.98
C ASP A 21 -30.65 -2.05 9.36
N GLY A 22 -29.52 -1.33 9.44
CA GLY A 22 -28.23 -1.79 8.93
C GLY A 22 -28.08 -1.63 7.42
N LEU A 23 -29.02 -0.97 6.75
CA LEU A 23 -28.99 -0.68 5.32
C LEU A 23 -28.80 0.82 5.11
N LYS A 24 -28.34 1.19 3.91
CA LYS A 24 -28.37 2.59 3.46
C LYS A 24 -29.58 2.77 2.56
N ASN A 25 -30.60 3.45 3.05
CA ASN A 25 -31.84 3.66 2.30
C ASN A 25 -32.40 5.08 2.46
N GLY A 26 -33.40 5.39 1.64
CA GLY A 26 -34.06 6.68 1.65
C GLY A 26 -33.10 7.87 1.50
N ALA A 27 -33.08 8.76 2.49
CA ALA A 27 -32.32 10.00 2.54
C ALA A 27 -31.00 9.90 3.33
N GLU A 28 -30.62 8.72 3.81
CA GLU A 28 -29.40 8.50 4.58
C GLU A 28 -28.13 8.80 3.77
N SER A 29 -27.14 9.44 4.43
CA SER A 29 -25.84 9.71 3.81
C SER A 29 -24.86 8.55 3.97
N ASP A 30 -24.98 7.79 5.06
CA ASP A 30 -24.30 6.51 5.33
C ASP A 30 -25.28 5.56 6.02
N VAL A 31 -24.92 4.27 6.16
CA VAL A 31 -25.77 3.26 6.79
C VAL A 31 -26.27 3.74 8.16
N ASP A 32 -27.59 3.81 8.31
CA ASP A 32 -28.29 4.22 9.54
C ASP A 32 -28.02 5.67 10.02
N CYS A 33 -27.52 6.58 9.17
CA CYS A 33 -27.28 7.97 9.56
C CYS A 33 -27.28 9.00 8.41
N GLY A 34 -27.47 10.27 8.77
CA GLY A 34 -27.51 11.41 7.84
C GLY A 34 -28.88 11.66 7.22
N GLY A 35 -29.06 12.82 6.60
CA GLY A 35 -30.34 13.22 6.01
C GLY A 35 -31.45 13.40 7.06
N SER A 36 -32.49 12.58 6.97
CA SER A 36 -33.62 12.55 7.93
C SER A 36 -33.33 11.74 9.19
N CYS A 37 -32.26 10.95 9.17
CA CYS A 37 -31.78 10.19 10.30
C CYS A 37 -30.87 11.03 11.21
N GLY A 38 -30.44 10.45 12.34
CA GLY A 38 -29.49 11.09 13.24
C GLY A 38 -28.17 11.42 12.55
N VAL A 39 -27.42 12.36 13.12
CA VAL A 39 -26.10 12.73 12.60
C VAL A 39 -25.12 11.56 12.61
N CYS A 40 -24.33 11.45 11.56
CA CYS A 40 -23.27 10.48 11.38
C CYS A 40 -22.05 10.78 12.28
N ALA A 41 -21.40 9.71 12.72
CA ALA A 41 -20.13 9.76 13.44
C ALA A 41 -18.98 10.24 12.53
N PRO A 42 -17.81 10.60 13.07
CA PRO A 42 -16.62 10.85 12.27
C PRO A 42 -16.30 9.70 11.29
N ASP A 43 -15.68 10.04 10.16
CA ASP A 43 -15.29 9.18 9.03
C ASP A 43 -16.42 8.51 8.23
N LYS A 44 -17.67 8.64 8.69
CA LYS A 44 -18.87 8.22 7.95
C LYS A 44 -19.12 9.09 6.73
N ILE A 45 -19.81 8.51 5.74
CA ILE A 45 -20.14 9.19 4.49
C ILE A 45 -21.19 10.28 4.76
N CYS A 46 -20.97 11.46 4.19
CA CYS A 46 -21.86 12.60 4.31
C CYS A 46 -22.09 13.25 2.95
N THR A 47 -23.23 13.92 2.82
CA THR A 47 -23.54 14.76 1.65
C THR A 47 -23.59 16.23 2.00
N ARG A 48 -23.84 16.55 3.28
CA ARG A 48 -23.95 17.91 3.81
C ARG A 48 -23.27 17.98 5.17
N ASN A 49 -22.86 19.18 5.56
CA ASN A 49 -22.31 19.45 6.89
C ASN A 49 -23.25 19.04 8.03
N SER A 50 -24.57 19.17 7.81
CA SER A 50 -25.61 18.76 8.76
C SER A 50 -25.68 17.25 8.99
N ASP A 51 -25.17 16.45 8.06
CA ASP A 51 -25.16 15.00 8.22
C ASP A 51 -24.15 14.56 9.27
N CYS A 52 -23.22 15.43 9.70
CA CYS A 52 -22.13 15.07 10.58
C CYS A 52 -22.34 15.58 12.00
N SER A 53 -22.05 14.74 12.99
CA SER A 53 -22.03 15.11 14.41
C SER A 53 -21.02 16.23 14.71
N THR A 54 -20.00 16.36 13.85
CA THR A 54 -18.98 17.41 13.89
C THR A 54 -19.41 18.70 13.18
N GLY A 55 -20.54 18.68 12.46
CA GLY A 55 -21.00 19.79 11.62
C GLY A 55 -20.16 20.01 10.35
N PHE A 56 -19.32 19.05 9.95
CA PHE A 56 -18.46 19.20 8.77
C PHE A 56 -18.30 17.94 7.94
N CYS A 57 -18.69 18.07 6.68
CA CYS A 57 -18.47 17.11 5.63
C CYS A 57 -17.30 17.58 4.75
N ASN A 58 -16.22 16.81 4.71
CA ASN A 58 -15.02 17.19 3.98
C ASN A 58 -15.18 16.98 2.45
N SER A 59 -14.18 17.40 1.68
CA SER A 59 -14.16 17.24 0.21
C SER A 59 -14.10 15.79 -0.28
N GLN A 60 -13.85 14.84 0.62
CA GLN A 60 -13.89 13.40 0.35
C GLN A 60 -15.23 12.77 0.76
N TYR A 61 -16.25 13.61 1.05
CA TYR A 61 -17.58 13.19 1.50
C TYR A 61 -17.54 12.38 2.80
N ARG A 62 -16.64 12.74 3.73
CA ARG A 62 -16.56 12.13 5.07
C ARG A 62 -16.74 13.14 6.18
N CYS A 63 -17.41 12.71 7.24
CA CYS A 63 -17.57 13.49 8.45
C CYS A 63 -16.24 13.68 9.15
N GLY A 64 -15.81 14.92 9.30
CA GLY A 64 -14.54 15.25 9.96
C GLY A 64 -14.71 16.50 10.81
N PHE A 65 -13.66 16.95 11.46
CA PHE A 65 -13.66 18.25 12.11
C PHE A 65 -13.28 19.31 11.07
N GLN A 66 -13.99 20.45 11.03
CA GLN A 66 -13.46 21.61 10.30
C GLN A 66 -12.06 21.83 10.84
N ASN A 67 -11.07 21.84 9.94
CA ASN A 67 -9.73 22.28 10.24
C ASN A 67 -9.78 23.79 10.57
N LEU A 68 -10.32 24.12 11.73
CA LEU A 68 -9.97 25.32 12.43
C LEU A 68 -8.59 25.04 13.02
N GLN A 69 -7.65 25.82 12.51
CA GLN A 69 -6.29 26.04 12.99
C GLN A 69 -6.23 26.06 14.53
N PRO A 70 -5.06 25.75 15.14
CA PRO A 70 -4.89 25.80 16.60
C PRO A 70 -5.43 27.13 17.14
N LEU A 71 -6.14 27.08 18.26
CA LEU A 71 -6.75 28.21 18.97
C LEU A 71 -5.90 29.50 18.89
N GLN A 72 -6.14 30.32 17.86
CA GLN A 72 -5.71 31.70 17.78
C GLN A 72 -6.95 32.57 17.58
N SER A 73 -7.85 32.53 18.57
CA SER A 73 -8.73 33.65 18.84
C SER A 73 -8.67 33.94 20.32
N SER A 74 -7.55 34.56 20.70
CA SER A 74 -7.52 35.43 21.85
C SER A 74 -8.40 36.64 21.53
N THR A 75 -9.70 36.50 21.77
CA THR A 75 -10.56 37.65 22.05
C THR A 75 -11.03 37.53 23.50
N VAL A 76 -10.06 37.61 24.41
CA VAL A 76 -10.35 37.98 25.80
C VAL A 76 -10.69 39.48 25.78
N PRO A 77 -11.88 39.92 26.23
CA PRO A 77 -12.11 41.34 26.42
C PRO A 77 -11.14 41.87 27.47
N GLN A 78 -10.32 42.86 27.12
CA GLN A 78 -9.28 43.45 27.98
C GLN A 78 -9.84 44.33 29.12
N ASN A 79 -10.92 43.91 29.77
CA ASN A 79 -11.41 44.65 30.93
C ASN A 79 -12.08 43.74 31.95
N LEU A 80 -11.27 42.93 32.64
CA LEU A 80 -11.58 42.53 33.99
C LEU A 80 -10.28 42.39 34.78
N SER A 81 -10.11 43.28 35.74
CA SER A 81 -8.99 43.39 36.66
C SER A 81 -8.68 42.08 37.38
N ALA A 82 -7.39 41.77 37.47
CA ALA A 82 -6.82 40.51 37.95
C ALA A 82 -6.83 40.35 39.48
N ASP A 83 -7.99 40.40 40.15
CA ASP A 83 -8.03 40.26 41.62
C ASP A 83 -9.18 39.43 42.22
N THR A 84 -9.93 38.60 41.48
CA THR A 84 -10.91 37.69 42.14
C THR A 84 -11.15 36.39 41.38
N ALA A 85 -10.14 35.51 41.34
CA ALA A 85 -10.34 34.11 40.98
C ALA A 85 -9.35 33.20 41.73
N ARG A 86 -9.32 33.32 43.06
CA ARG A 86 -8.57 32.38 43.90
C ARG A 86 -9.27 32.00 45.19
N GLN A 87 -10.58 31.76 45.14
CA GLN A 87 -11.23 30.96 46.18
C GLN A 87 -12.31 30.11 45.52
N ASP A 88 -12.28 28.81 45.85
CA ASP A 88 -13.19 27.74 45.44
C ASP A 88 -12.99 27.11 44.06
N CYS A 89 -11.93 26.29 43.96
CA CYS A 89 -12.08 25.00 43.30
C CYS A 89 -11.56 23.90 44.25
N PRO A 90 -12.45 23.17 44.94
CA PRO A 90 -12.10 22.07 45.81
C PRO A 90 -12.26 20.76 45.04
N ILE A 91 -11.32 20.41 44.14
CA ILE A 91 -10.95 19.02 43.81
C ILE A 91 -9.79 18.99 42.80
N VAL A 92 -8.70 18.36 43.24
CA VAL A 92 -7.68 17.61 42.49
C VAL A 92 -6.96 18.35 41.35
N GLU A 93 -5.67 18.59 41.57
CA GLU A 93 -4.69 18.81 40.50
C GLU A 93 -4.85 17.74 39.42
N CYS A 94 -5.45 18.09 38.28
CA CYS A 94 -5.32 17.26 37.09
C CYS A 94 -3.83 17.27 36.71
N PRO A 95 -3.14 16.12 36.65
CA PRO A 95 -1.81 16.11 36.05
C PRO A 95 -1.96 16.66 34.64
N ALA A 96 -1.17 17.69 34.32
CA ALA A 96 -1.10 18.24 32.97
C ALA A 96 -1.12 17.07 31.98
N ALA A 97 -2.06 17.08 31.05
CA ALA A 97 -2.11 16.08 29.99
C ALA A 97 -0.73 16.04 29.35
N VAL A 98 0.05 15.02 29.70
CA VAL A 98 1.33 14.74 29.05
C VAL A 98 0.93 14.38 27.63
N GLN A 99 0.99 15.38 26.74
CA GLN A 99 0.92 15.15 25.32
C GLN A 99 1.97 14.09 25.03
N PRO A 100 1.63 12.93 24.45
CA PRO A 100 2.64 11.97 24.05
C PRO A 100 3.48 12.67 22.98
N THR A 101 4.63 13.23 23.36
CA THR A 101 5.66 13.60 22.41
C THR A 101 6.15 12.28 21.84
N TYR A 102 5.55 11.86 20.72
CA TYR A 102 6.06 10.77 19.92
C TYR A 102 7.49 11.15 19.54
N ASN A 103 8.46 10.55 20.24
CA ASN A 103 9.86 10.75 19.96
C ASN A 103 10.12 10.23 18.54
N PHE A 104 10.14 11.11 17.54
CA PHE A 104 10.41 10.77 16.13
C PHE A 104 11.69 9.92 15.94
N SER A 105 12.54 9.85 16.97
CA SER A 105 13.65 8.92 17.14
C SER A 105 13.34 7.45 16.73
N TRP A 106 12.15 6.91 17.04
CA TRP A 106 11.82 5.53 16.64
C TRP A 106 11.62 5.38 15.13
N LEU A 107 11.08 6.41 14.46
CA LEU A 107 10.95 6.44 13.00
C LEU A 107 12.31 6.56 12.32
N TYR A 108 13.22 7.36 12.88
CA TYR A 108 14.60 7.42 12.41
C TYR A 108 15.33 6.08 12.57
N ALA A 109 15.12 5.38 13.69
CA ALA A 109 15.69 4.05 13.89
C ALA A 109 15.17 3.05 12.84
N LEU A 110 13.87 3.05 12.55
CA LEU A 110 13.30 2.20 11.49
C LEU A 110 13.83 2.55 10.10
N LEU A 111 14.00 3.84 9.80
CA LEU A 111 14.58 4.27 8.51
C LEU A 111 16.02 3.77 8.36
N ILE A 112 16.84 3.88 9.41
CA ILE A 112 18.23 3.40 9.40
C ILE A 112 18.29 1.89 9.25
N ILE A 113 17.42 1.14 9.94
CA ILE A 113 17.35 -0.32 9.82
C ILE A 113 16.98 -0.72 8.39
N ASN A 114 15.99 -0.07 7.78
CA ASN A 114 15.60 -0.36 6.40
C ASN A 114 16.72 -0.04 5.41
N MET A 115 17.45 1.08 5.59
CA MET A 115 18.61 1.43 4.77
C MET A 115 19.78 0.45 4.93
N ALA A 116 19.99 -0.10 6.14
CA ALA A 116 21.00 -1.12 6.38
C ALA A 116 20.63 -2.46 5.72
N ILE A 117 19.36 -2.86 5.78
CA ILE A 117 18.88 -4.09 5.13
C ILE A 117 19.03 -3.98 3.61
N THR A 118 18.63 -2.86 3.01
CA THR A 118 18.78 -2.66 1.56
C THR A 118 20.25 -2.70 1.13
N LEU A 119 21.14 -2.05 1.89
CA LEU A 119 22.58 -2.10 1.62
C LEU A 119 23.13 -3.54 1.71
N LEU A 120 22.76 -4.29 2.76
CA LEU A 120 23.17 -5.68 2.92
C LEU A 120 22.65 -6.58 1.79
N LEU A 121 21.42 -6.37 1.33
CA LEU A 121 20.86 -7.09 0.18
C LEU A 121 21.61 -6.75 -1.11
N LEU A 122 21.97 -5.49 -1.34
CA LEU A 122 22.75 -5.09 -2.51
C LEU A 122 24.15 -5.70 -2.47
N ILE A 123 24.82 -5.73 -1.30
CA ILE A 123 26.12 -6.39 -1.13
C ILE A 123 25.98 -7.90 -1.38
N TYR A 124 24.95 -8.54 -0.83
CA TYR A 124 24.68 -9.96 -1.05
C TYR A 124 24.48 -10.28 -2.54
N LEU A 125 23.68 -9.48 -3.25
CA LEU A 125 23.47 -9.63 -4.69
C LEU A 125 24.75 -9.37 -5.47
N ALA A 126 25.55 -8.39 -5.08
CA ALA A 126 26.85 -8.14 -5.70
C ALA A 126 27.80 -9.33 -5.53
N VAL A 127 27.88 -9.92 -4.34
CA VAL A 127 28.70 -11.12 -4.07
C VAL A 127 28.17 -12.34 -4.83
N LYS A 128 26.84 -12.51 -4.88
CA LYS A 128 26.21 -13.62 -5.60
C LYS A 128 26.41 -13.51 -7.11
N ASN A 129 26.23 -12.30 -7.67
CA ASN A 129 26.40 -12.04 -9.09
C ASN A 129 27.87 -11.93 -9.51
N ALA A 130 28.78 -11.67 -8.57
CA ALA A 130 30.20 -11.70 -8.85
C ALA A 130 30.67 -13.09 -9.31
N GLY A 131 29.88 -14.15 -9.04
CA GLY A 131 30.19 -15.52 -9.39
C GLY A 131 31.45 -15.97 -8.65
N SER A 132 31.40 -17.09 -7.93
CA SER A 132 32.67 -17.65 -7.46
C SER A 132 33.54 -17.93 -8.69
N PRO A 133 34.85 -17.62 -8.70
CA PRO A 133 35.74 -17.99 -9.81
C PRO A 133 35.67 -19.50 -10.10
N LYS A 134 35.30 -20.31 -9.10
CA LYS A 134 34.97 -21.74 -9.26
C LYS A 134 33.76 -22.02 -10.16
N GLN A 135 32.66 -21.28 -10.02
CA GLN A 135 31.47 -21.48 -10.85
C GLN A 135 31.70 -21.12 -12.31
N ARG A 136 32.57 -20.12 -12.57
CA ARG A 136 32.97 -19.77 -13.94
C ARG A 136 33.85 -20.85 -14.58
N GLN A 137 34.70 -21.49 -13.78
CA GLN A 137 35.51 -22.62 -14.25
C GLN A 137 34.66 -23.88 -14.46
N GLU A 138 33.76 -24.22 -13.53
CA GLU A 138 32.86 -25.37 -13.65
C GLU A 138 31.92 -25.26 -14.86
N ALA A 139 31.43 -24.05 -15.16
CA ALA A 139 30.63 -23.81 -16.37
C ALA A 139 31.44 -24.01 -17.66
N HIS A 140 32.68 -23.53 -17.70
CA HIS A 140 33.58 -23.70 -18.85
C HIS A 140 33.99 -25.17 -19.03
N ASP A 141 34.24 -25.89 -17.95
CA ASP A 141 34.62 -27.30 -17.99
C ASP A 141 33.44 -28.19 -18.47
N GLU A 142 32.20 -27.83 -18.12
CA GLU A 142 30.98 -28.49 -18.59
C GLU A 142 30.71 -28.24 -20.09
N GLU A 143 30.86 -26.99 -20.57
CA GLU A 143 30.72 -26.67 -22.00
C GLU A 143 31.77 -27.41 -22.85
N GLU A 144 33.03 -27.48 -22.38
CA GLU A 144 34.08 -28.23 -23.07
C GLU A 144 33.78 -29.75 -23.11
N HIS A 145 33.15 -30.29 -22.05
CA HIS A 145 32.75 -31.70 -22.01
C HIS A 145 31.65 -32.01 -23.03
N GLN A 146 30.61 -31.17 -23.07
CA GLN A 146 29.49 -31.33 -24.01
C GLN A 146 29.93 -31.19 -25.47
N LEU A 147 30.82 -30.23 -25.74
CA LEU A 147 31.36 -30.04 -27.09
C LEU A 147 32.18 -31.26 -27.55
N LYS A 148 33.02 -31.82 -26.67
CA LYS A 148 33.76 -33.06 -26.96
C LYS A 148 32.84 -34.23 -27.25
N GLU A 149 31.80 -34.42 -26.44
CA GLU A 149 30.84 -35.51 -26.63
C GLU A 149 30.11 -35.39 -27.99
N TYR A 150 29.65 -34.18 -28.33
CA TYR A 150 29.01 -33.91 -29.62
C TYR A 150 29.93 -34.20 -30.80
N VAL A 151 31.19 -33.74 -30.76
CA VAL A 151 32.17 -33.99 -31.82
C VAL A 151 32.44 -35.48 -31.97
N GLN A 152 32.63 -36.20 -30.87
CA GLN A 152 32.83 -37.67 -30.88
C GLN A 152 31.60 -38.39 -31.45
N GLN A 153 30.40 -37.93 -31.10
CA GLN A 153 29.16 -38.47 -31.64
C GLN A 153 29.05 -38.26 -33.16
N CYS A 154 29.45 -37.09 -33.69
CA CYS A 154 29.46 -36.84 -35.12
C CYS A 154 30.53 -37.66 -35.86
N LEU A 155 31.73 -37.81 -35.29
CA LEU A 155 32.80 -38.63 -35.87
C LEU A 155 32.40 -40.11 -35.95
N SER A 156 31.77 -40.65 -34.91
CA SER A 156 31.26 -42.04 -34.92
C SER A 156 30.15 -42.29 -35.94
N ARG A 157 29.40 -41.25 -36.33
CA ARG A 157 28.38 -41.30 -37.39
C ARG A 157 28.97 -41.12 -38.80
N GLY A 158 30.28 -40.90 -38.92
CA GLY A 158 30.99 -40.80 -40.20
C GLY A 158 31.02 -39.41 -40.83
N TYR A 159 30.70 -38.35 -40.07
CA TYR A 159 30.86 -36.98 -40.54
C TYR A 159 32.34 -36.59 -40.61
N GLN A 160 32.72 -35.78 -41.60
CA GLN A 160 34.10 -35.28 -41.72
C GLN A 160 34.35 -34.08 -40.82
N LYS A 161 35.61 -33.91 -40.39
CA LYS A 161 36.01 -32.85 -39.45
C LYS A 161 35.66 -31.46 -39.95
N GLU A 162 35.75 -31.24 -41.26
CA GLU A 162 35.45 -29.98 -41.94
C GLU A 162 33.95 -29.64 -41.86
N GLN A 163 33.07 -30.64 -41.98
CA GLN A 163 31.62 -30.44 -41.88
C GLN A 163 31.20 -30.13 -40.43
N ILE A 164 31.84 -30.79 -39.46
CA ILE A 164 31.62 -30.55 -38.03
C ILE A 164 32.11 -29.13 -37.69
N HIS A 165 33.29 -28.73 -38.18
CA HIS A 165 33.85 -27.40 -38.00
C HIS A 165 32.92 -26.30 -38.53
N GLU A 166 32.42 -26.42 -39.76
CA GLU A 166 31.52 -25.45 -40.37
C GLU A 166 30.17 -25.37 -39.63
N THR A 167 29.65 -26.52 -39.17
CA THR A 167 28.41 -26.58 -38.39
C THR A 167 28.55 -25.87 -37.04
N LEU A 168 29.64 -26.11 -36.32
CA LEU A 168 29.92 -25.46 -35.03
C LEU A 168 30.17 -23.96 -35.19
N LYS A 169 30.90 -23.56 -36.24
CA LYS A 169 31.13 -22.15 -36.58
C LYS A 169 29.82 -21.41 -36.88
N ASN A 170 28.92 -22.02 -37.65
CA ASN A 170 27.60 -21.45 -37.96
C ASN A 170 26.68 -21.39 -36.74
N ALA A 171 26.86 -22.28 -35.75
CA ALA A 171 26.15 -22.24 -34.48
C ALA A 171 26.70 -21.17 -33.50
N GLY A 172 27.77 -20.46 -33.86
CA GLY A 172 28.33 -19.35 -33.07
C GLY A 172 29.40 -19.76 -32.07
N TRP A 173 29.96 -20.97 -32.18
CA TRP A 173 31.06 -21.41 -31.33
C TRP A 173 32.38 -20.72 -31.70
N PRO A 174 33.22 -20.35 -30.72
CA PRO A 174 34.51 -19.74 -30.98
C PRO A 174 35.48 -20.72 -31.64
N GLU A 175 36.19 -20.26 -32.67
CA GLU A 175 37.07 -21.09 -33.51
C GLU A 175 38.22 -21.74 -32.71
N GLU A 176 38.69 -21.08 -31.64
CA GLU A 176 39.72 -21.61 -30.74
C GLU A 176 39.28 -22.86 -29.99
N GLU A 177 38.01 -22.92 -29.55
CA GLU A 177 37.47 -24.07 -28.83
C GLU A 177 37.16 -25.23 -29.79
N ILE A 178 36.64 -24.92 -30.98
CA ILE A 178 36.34 -25.91 -32.03
C ILE A 178 37.63 -26.66 -32.43
N VAL A 179 38.73 -25.94 -32.65
CA VAL A 179 40.03 -26.54 -33.02
C VAL A 179 40.62 -27.39 -31.88
N LYS A 180 40.35 -27.04 -30.62
CA LYS A 180 40.83 -27.78 -29.45
C LYS A 180 40.19 -29.17 -29.31
N VAL A 181 38.98 -29.35 -29.84
CA VAL A 181 38.18 -30.59 -29.66
C VAL A 181 38.08 -31.48 -30.91
N LEU A 182 38.40 -30.96 -32.10
CA LEU A 182 38.40 -31.69 -33.39
C LEU A 182 39.68 -32.49 -33.64
#